data_AF-A0A4Q2DUS8-F1
#
_entry.id   AF-A0A4Q2DUS8-F1
#
_cell.length_a   1.000
_cell.length_b   1.000
_cell.length_c   1.000
_cell.angle_alpha   90.00
_cell.angle_beta   90.00
_cell.angle_gamma   90.00
#
_symmetry.space_group_name_H-M   'P 1'
#
loop_
_entity.id
_entity.type
_entity.pdbx_description
1 polymer ?
#
loop_
_entity_poly.entity_id
_entity_poly.type
_entity_poly.pdbx_seq_one_letter_code
_entity_poly.pdbx_strand_id
1 'polypeptide(L)'
;MADSQPLTNRNTSNGHSSGNVAARVRKACLDFNIQDPDKVKLLAETLDSAAQELQIEAARKLAGADHGLWSELRKLWKDLARFQLTFWDNEEDEDNEDATVTLNSESRAVRSLCMGLAKFTRNLVAGVPENQVRAYENEPELRRLLHYYTSWTAMEDSELTSNQGLVAALWETYLSLPEDQVILMKLLAKSAIGVRICIALLDDMLKLFEADEESEGGKAFNVGYAIFTRLIEEGTVPDLYKKFTMPDEMITPHQTTLLKLVDSYLQAIQLDISMTPEVAILQTHVSLGPFLAKRFFTLSNYAQTAMQRALGNAKASQQSNKGTDAPSFSPSSDSGSHSQSEPPAELDVMLPKVCEALVLVTQCVTTIALEAEEHKGVQFSEGAVASISNMKDFFIDVRYSSQGLIENLVVLREHALFTLHNLLKNNPENQAIVDAISPAAEFDDAGVLKNKFDALKIN
;
A
#
# COMPACT_ATOMS: atom_id res chain seq x y z
N MET A 1 58.18 -20.02 -61.60
CA MET A 1 57.50 -21.09 -60.84
C MET A 1 56.88 -20.44 -59.61
N ALA A 2 55.62 -20.03 -59.74
CA ALA A 2 54.80 -19.50 -58.66
C ALA A 2 53.37 -19.99 -58.93
N ASP A 3 52.88 -20.87 -58.07
CA ASP A 3 51.57 -21.50 -58.16
C ASP A 3 50.47 -20.48 -57.90
N SER A 4 49.59 -20.30 -58.89
CA SER A 4 48.35 -19.54 -58.78
C SER A 4 47.20 -20.54 -58.64
N GLN A 5 46.64 -20.68 -57.44
CA GLN A 5 45.39 -21.41 -57.23
C GLN A 5 44.17 -20.49 -57.39
N PRO A 6 43.05 -20.99 -57.95
CA PRO A 6 41.87 -20.19 -58.23
C PRO A 6 40.99 -20.03 -56.99
N LEU A 7 40.56 -18.79 -56.74
CA LEU A 7 39.55 -18.44 -55.75
C LEU A 7 38.20 -19.08 -56.12
N THR A 8 37.74 -20.00 -55.28
CA THR A 8 36.42 -20.61 -55.37
C THR A 8 35.36 -19.63 -54.89
N ASN A 9 34.47 -19.26 -55.80
CA ASN A 9 33.34 -18.38 -55.61
C ASN A 9 32.32 -19.05 -54.67
N ARG A 10 32.27 -18.62 -53.40
CA ARG A 10 31.38 -19.21 -52.39
C ARG A 10 29.99 -18.54 -52.50
N ASN A 11 29.07 -19.31 -53.06
CA ASN A 11 27.64 -19.05 -53.27
C ASN A 11 26.97 -18.13 -52.23
N THR A 12 26.53 -16.97 -52.70
CA THR A 12 25.48 -16.11 -52.14
C THR A 12 24.10 -16.71 -52.46
N SER A 13 23.56 -17.58 -51.60
CA SER A 13 22.20 -18.15 -51.77
C SER A 13 21.26 -18.00 -50.57
N ASN A 14 21.60 -17.17 -49.57
CA ASN A 14 20.72 -16.88 -48.41
C ASN A 14 19.70 -15.75 -48.64
N GLY A 15 19.49 -15.30 -49.89
CA GLY A 15 18.62 -14.16 -50.20
C GLY A 15 17.11 -14.45 -50.28
N HIS A 16 16.64 -15.66 -49.98
CA HIS A 16 15.26 -16.09 -50.29
C HIS A 16 14.31 -16.32 -49.10
N SER A 17 14.70 -16.11 -47.83
CA SER A 17 13.82 -16.42 -46.70
C SER A 17 12.95 -15.27 -46.19
N SER A 18 13.33 -13.99 -46.39
CA SER A 18 12.60 -12.86 -45.80
C SER A 18 11.18 -12.65 -46.36
N GLY A 19 10.86 -13.25 -47.51
CA GLY A 19 9.54 -13.14 -48.14
C GLY A 19 8.41 -13.90 -47.42
N ASN A 20 8.72 -14.78 -46.47
CA ASN A 20 7.75 -15.73 -45.91
C ASN A 20 7.38 -15.48 -44.43
N VAL A 21 7.80 -14.35 -43.85
CA VAL A 21 7.54 -14.07 -42.41
C VAL A 21 6.03 -14.03 -42.12
N ALA A 22 5.26 -13.27 -42.91
CA ALA A 22 3.83 -13.11 -42.69
C ALA A 22 3.05 -14.43 -42.83
N ALA A 23 3.33 -15.21 -43.88
CA ALA A 23 2.66 -16.49 -44.10
C ALA A 23 3.04 -17.54 -43.05
N ARG A 24 4.29 -17.57 -42.57
CA ARG A 24 4.72 -18.44 -41.46
C ARG A 24 3.99 -18.10 -40.16
N VAL A 25 3.95 -16.82 -39.77
CA VAL A 25 3.28 -16.37 -38.54
C VAL A 25 1.78 -16.60 -38.62
N ARG A 26 1.14 -16.26 -39.75
CA ARG A 26 -0.29 -16.55 -39.97
C ARG A 26 -0.61 -18.03 -39.81
N LYS A 27 0.18 -18.92 -40.41
CA LYS A 27 -0.02 -20.37 -40.28
C LYS A 27 0.04 -20.80 -38.80
N ALA A 28 1.05 -20.31 -38.06
CA ALA A 28 1.17 -20.60 -36.64
C ALA A 28 -0.02 -20.06 -35.82
N CYS A 29 -0.54 -18.86 -36.14
CA CYS A 29 -1.73 -18.31 -35.51
C CYS A 29 -3.01 -19.10 -35.84
N LEU A 30 -3.12 -19.67 -37.03
CA LEU A 30 -4.27 -20.52 -37.41
C LEU A 30 -4.26 -21.86 -36.67
N ASP A 31 -3.07 -22.42 -36.45
CA ASP A 31 -2.90 -23.70 -35.73
C ASP A 31 -2.96 -23.56 -34.20
N PHE A 32 -2.98 -22.31 -33.70
CA PHE A 32 -2.95 -21.94 -32.28
C PHE A 32 -4.18 -22.41 -31.50
N ASN A 33 -3.92 -22.94 -30.30
CA ASN A 33 -4.93 -23.20 -29.28
C ASN A 33 -4.34 -22.82 -27.92
N ILE A 34 -5.00 -21.92 -27.19
CA ILE A 34 -4.52 -21.42 -25.90
C ILE A 34 -4.56 -22.49 -24.79
N GLN A 35 -5.39 -23.51 -24.95
CA GLN A 35 -5.54 -24.63 -24.01
C GLN A 35 -4.49 -25.73 -24.22
N ASP A 36 -3.62 -25.59 -25.23
CA ASP A 36 -2.60 -26.58 -25.59
C ASP A 36 -1.21 -25.96 -25.35
N PRO A 37 -0.51 -26.33 -24.27
CA PRO A 37 0.75 -25.69 -23.88
C PRO A 37 1.87 -25.86 -24.91
N ASP A 38 1.88 -26.98 -25.65
CA ASP A 38 2.87 -27.23 -26.72
C ASP A 38 2.64 -26.26 -27.89
N LYS A 39 1.38 -26.01 -28.25
CA LYS A 39 1.03 -25.03 -29.27
C LYS A 39 1.30 -23.59 -28.84
N VAL A 40 1.06 -23.25 -27.57
CA VAL A 40 1.42 -21.94 -26.99
C VAL A 40 2.92 -21.70 -27.11
N LYS A 41 3.74 -22.70 -26.72
CA LYS A 41 5.20 -22.63 -26.79
C LYS A 41 5.70 -22.52 -28.23
N LEU A 42 5.18 -23.35 -29.14
CA LEU A 42 5.56 -23.33 -30.56
C LEU A 42 5.24 -21.96 -31.22
N LEU A 43 4.08 -21.38 -30.89
CA LEU A 43 3.73 -20.05 -31.38
C LEU A 43 4.64 -18.97 -30.80
N ALA A 44 4.97 -19.03 -29.51
CA ALA A 44 5.90 -18.09 -28.88
C ALA A 44 7.28 -18.11 -29.56
N GLU A 45 7.84 -19.30 -29.79
CA GLU A 45 9.12 -19.49 -30.50
C GLU A 45 9.05 -18.97 -31.95
N THR A 46 7.94 -19.21 -32.64
CA THR A 46 7.71 -18.72 -34.01
C THR A 46 7.68 -17.19 -34.06
N LEU A 47 7.01 -16.55 -33.10
CA LEU A 47 6.92 -15.09 -33.00
C LEU A 47 8.27 -14.47 -32.66
N ASP A 48 9.03 -15.05 -31.72
CA ASP A 48 10.37 -14.56 -31.37
C ASP A 48 11.35 -14.66 -32.54
N SER A 49 11.35 -15.80 -33.26
CA SER A 49 12.15 -15.96 -34.48
C SER A 49 11.75 -14.97 -35.57
N ALA A 50 10.44 -14.79 -35.81
CA ALA A 50 9.93 -13.83 -36.78
C ALA A 50 10.25 -12.37 -36.39
N ALA A 51 10.24 -12.04 -35.10
CA ALA A 51 10.60 -10.71 -34.62
C ALA A 51 12.06 -10.34 -34.95
N GLN A 52 12.98 -11.32 -34.95
CA GLN A 52 14.38 -11.08 -35.35
C GLN A 52 14.50 -10.76 -36.84
N GLU A 53 13.75 -11.45 -37.70
CA GLU A 53 13.76 -11.19 -39.15
C GLU A 53 13.18 -9.80 -39.49
N LEU A 54 12.25 -9.30 -38.67
CA LEU A 54 11.66 -7.97 -38.79
C LEU A 54 12.61 -6.82 -38.38
N GLN A 55 13.87 -7.10 -38.03
CA GLN A 55 14.85 -6.02 -37.83
C GLN A 55 15.17 -5.27 -39.14
N ILE A 56 14.91 -5.88 -40.30
CA ILE A 56 15.14 -5.29 -41.62
C ILE A 56 13.88 -4.54 -42.07
N GLU A 57 14.02 -3.25 -42.45
CA GLU A 57 12.89 -2.39 -42.86
C GLU A 57 12.07 -2.98 -44.02
N ALA A 58 12.74 -3.55 -45.03
CA ALA A 58 12.07 -4.18 -46.16
C ALA A 58 11.17 -5.36 -45.74
N ALA A 59 11.59 -6.14 -44.75
CA ALA A 59 10.80 -7.24 -44.21
C ALA A 59 9.56 -6.73 -43.46
N ARG A 60 9.68 -5.61 -42.72
CA ARG A 60 8.53 -4.97 -42.04
C ARG A 60 7.47 -4.49 -43.01
N LYS A 61 7.90 -3.82 -44.10
CA LYS A 61 7.00 -3.33 -45.15
C LYS A 61 6.29 -4.48 -45.86
N LEU A 62 7.04 -5.52 -46.23
CA LEU A 62 6.47 -6.68 -46.93
C LEU A 62 5.51 -7.48 -46.02
N ALA A 63 5.91 -7.79 -44.79
CA ALA A 63 5.07 -8.54 -43.87
C ALA A 63 3.82 -7.75 -43.46
N GLY A 64 3.97 -6.44 -43.22
CA GLY A 64 2.88 -5.57 -42.82
C GLY A 64 1.87 -5.27 -43.93
N ALA A 65 2.24 -5.47 -45.20
CA ALA A 65 1.31 -5.37 -46.33
C ALA A 65 0.26 -6.50 -46.32
N ASP A 66 0.54 -7.66 -45.73
CA ASP A 66 -0.38 -8.80 -45.65
C ASP A 66 -1.54 -8.51 -44.69
N HIS A 67 -2.75 -8.30 -45.23
CA HIS A 67 -3.96 -8.06 -44.44
C HIS A 67 -4.37 -9.27 -43.59
N GLY A 68 -4.11 -10.49 -44.05
CA GLY A 68 -4.44 -11.69 -43.29
C GLY A 68 -3.63 -11.79 -42.00
N LEU A 69 -2.39 -11.26 -41.99
CA LEU A 69 -1.56 -11.24 -40.80
C LEU A 69 -2.20 -10.38 -39.70
N TRP A 70 -2.69 -9.19 -40.05
CA TRP A 70 -3.32 -8.28 -39.08
C TRP A 70 -4.60 -8.85 -38.47
N SER A 71 -5.40 -9.56 -39.26
CA SER A 71 -6.60 -10.25 -38.75
C SER A 71 -6.24 -11.32 -37.71
N GLU A 72 -5.22 -12.13 -37.98
CA GLU A 72 -4.77 -13.17 -37.04
C GLU A 72 -4.11 -12.58 -35.79
N LEU A 73 -3.29 -11.52 -35.93
CA LEU A 73 -2.69 -10.84 -34.78
C LEU A 73 -3.75 -10.25 -33.85
N ARG A 74 -4.81 -9.65 -34.41
CA ARG A 74 -5.91 -9.08 -33.62
C ARG A 74 -6.65 -10.15 -32.85
N LYS A 75 -6.96 -11.26 -33.52
CA LYS A 75 -7.59 -12.42 -32.88
C LYS A 75 -6.71 -12.91 -31.72
N LEU A 76 -5.41 -13.07 -31.95
CA LEU A 76 -4.47 -13.51 -30.92
C LEU A 76 -4.38 -12.56 -29.72
N TRP A 77 -4.30 -11.24 -29.95
CA TRP A 77 -4.34 -10.24 -28.87
C TRP A 77 -5.63 -10.33 -28.05
N LYS A 78 -6.77 -10.51 -28.72
CA LYS A 78 -8.08 -10.64 -28.08
C LYS A 78 -8.22 -11.92 -27.26
N ASP A 79 -7.73 -13.04 -27.79
CA ASP A 79 -7.77 -14.33 -27.11
C ASP A 79 -6.88 -14.33 -25.88
N LEU A 80 -5.66 -13.74 -25.96
CA LEU A 80 -4.78 -13.57 -24.81
C LEU A 80 -5.38 -12.64 -23.75
N ALA A 81 -5.96 -11.51 -24.14
CA ALA A 81 -6.59 -10.58 -23.20
C ALA A 81 -7.75 -11.23 -22.44
N ARG A 82 -8.57 -12.04 -23.12
CA ARG A 82 -9.68 -12.78 -22.51
C ARG A 82 -9.21 -13.86 -21.55
N PHE A 83 -8.23 -14.66 -21.97
CA PHE A 83 -7.70 -15.75 -21.15
C PHE A 83 -7.11 -15.25 -19.83
N GLN A 84 -6.38 -14.13 -19.86
CA GLN A 84 -5.81 -13.52 -18.66
C GLN A 84 -6.88 -12.94 -17.72
N LEU A 85 -8.02 -12.49 -18.24
CA LEU A 85 -9.12 -11.99 -17.41
C LEU A 85 -9.91 -13.12 -16.76
N THR A 86 -10.14 -14.24 -17.46
CA THR A 86 -10.85 -15.40 -16.89
C THR A 86 -10.06 -16.15 -15.82
N PHE A 87 -8.75 -15.94 -15.74
CA PHE A 87 -7.91 -16.54 -14.71
C PHE A 87 -8.32 -16.09 -13.29
N TRP A 88 -8.69 -14.81 -13.13
CA TRP A 88 -9.05 -14.23 -11.83
C TRP A 88 -10.45 -14.63 -11.34
N ASP A 89 -11.36 -14.98 -12.24
CA ASP A 89 -12.72 -15.38 -11.85
C ASP A 89 -12.75 -16.78 -11.20
N ASN A 90 -11.65 -17.55 -11.27
CA ASN A 90 -11.58 -18.94 -10.80
C ASN A 90 -10.69 -19.15 -9.56
N GLU A 91 -10.14 -18.10 -8.94
CA GLU A 91 -9.27 -18.24 -7.75
C GLU A 91 -10.02 -18.43 -6.41
N GLU A 92 -11.34 -18.60 -6.40
CA GLU A 92 -12.11 -18.72 -5.14
C GLU A 92 -12.05 -20.10 -4.44
N ASP A 93 -11.42 -21.13 -5.05
CA ASP A 93 -11.33 -22.47 -4.48
C ASP A 93 -9.90 -22.83 -4.01
N GLU A 94 -9.48 -22.27 -2.86
CA GLU A 94 -8.11 -22.37 -2.29
C GLU A 94 -7.69 -23.77 -1.75
N ASP A 95 -8.53 -24.81 -1.82
CA ASP A 95 -8.31 -26.06 -1.06
C ASP A 95 -7.54 -27.19 -1.78
N ASN A 96 -6.97 -26.97 -2.98
CA ASN A 96 -6.34 -28.05 -3.76
C ASN A 96 -4.85 -27.83 -4.09
N GLU A 97 -3.96 -28.24 -3.17
CA GLU A 97 -2.49 -28.07 -3.26
C GLU A 97 -1.85 -28.72 -4.51
N ASP A 98 -2.45 -29.77 -5.07
CA ASP A 98 -1.93 -30.45 -6.28
C ASP A 98 -2.19 -29.66 -7.58
N ALA A 99 -3.16 -28.73 -7.59
CA ALA A 99 -3.45 -27.89 -8.76
C ALA A 99 -2.36 -26.83 -9.01
N THR A 100 -1.62 -26.45 -7.97
CA THR A 100 -0.68 -25.32 -7.96
C THR A 100 0.55 -25.51 -8.88
N VAL A 101 1.00 -26.74 -9.10
CA VAL A 101 2.22 -27.01 -9.90
C VAL A 101 1.94 -26.90 -11.40
N THR A 102 0.78 -27.38 -11.86
CA THR A 102 0.40 -27.38 -13.28
C THR A 102 0.10 -25.96 -13.78
N LEU A 103 -0.59 -25.15 -12.97
CA LEU A 103 -0.91 -23.76 -13.26
C LEU A 103 0.35 -22.90 -13.49
N ASN A 104 1.45 -23.21 -12.78
CA ASN A 104 2.70 -22.48 -12.90
C ASN A 104 3.48 -22.72 -14.20
N SER A 105 3.31 -23.88 -14.86
CA SER A 105 3.98 -24.14 -16.15
C SER A 105 3.20 -23.50 -17.31
N GLU A 106 1.88 -23.60 -17.27
CA GLU A 106 0.97 -22.98 -18.24
C GLU A 106 1.09 -21.45 -18.22
N SER A 107 1.07 -20.85 -17.02
CA SER A 107 1.23 -19.41 -16.83
C SER A 107 2.56 -18.88 -17.43
N ARG A 108 3.66 -19.65 -17.29
CA ARG A 108 4.95 -19.30 -17.90
C ARG A 108 4.93 -19.35 -19.43
N ALA A 109 4.29 -20.36 -20.02
CA ALA A 109 4.19 -20.48 -21.47
C ALA A 109 3.37 -19.34 -22.07
N VAL A 110 2.23 -18.99 -21.46
CA VAL A 110 1.38 -17.87 -21.89
C VAL A 110 2.11 -16.54 -21.75
N ARG A 111 2.87 -16.34 -20.67
CA ARG A 111 3.71 -15.14 -20.49
C ARG A 111 4.78 -15.02 -21.58
N SER A 112 5.43 -16.12 -21.93
CA SER A 112 6.39 -16.15 -23.04
C SER A 112 5.72 -15.81 -24.37
N LEU A 113 4.52 -16.31 -24.63
CA LEU A 113 3.74 -15.98 -25.82
C LEU A 113 3.36 -14.49 -25.88
N CYS A 114 2.87 -13.91 -24.78
CA CYS A 114 2.56 -12.49 -24.70
C CYS A 114 3.79 -11.62 -25.01
N MET A 115 4.96 -11.98 -24.45
CA MET A 115 6.21 -11.27 -24.70
C MET A 115 6.67 -11.39 -26.16
N GLY A 116 6.60 -12.59 -26.74
CA GLY A 116 6.92 -12.82 -28.16
C GLY A 116 6.00 -12.03 -29.09
N LEU A 117 4.69 -12.00 -28.81
CA LEU A 117 3.73 -11.23 -29.59
C LEU A 117 3.96 -9.72 -29.51
N ALA A 118 4.26 -9.20 -28.32
CA ALA A 118 4.59 -7.79 -28.12
C ALA A 118 5.86 -7.40 -28.90
N LYS A 119 6.94 -8.20 -28.79
CA LYS A 119 8.19 -7.99 -29.54
C LYS A 119 7.97 -8.03 -31.05
N PHE A 120 7.23 -9.03 -31.54
CA PHE A 120 6.89 -9.16 -32.95
C PHE A 120 6.12 -7.94 -33.45
N THR A 121 5.05 -7.55 -32.76
CA THR A 121 4.21 -6.40 -33.14
C THR A 121 5.02 -5.10 -33.12
N ARG A 122 5.83 -4.87 -32.09
CA ARG A 122 6.74 -3.71 -31.99
C ARG A 122 7.69 -3.64 -33.18
N ASN A 123 8.35 -4.75 -33.52
CA ASN A 123 9.30 -4.78 -34.64
C ASN A 123 8.59 -4.63 -35.99
N LEU A 124 7.37 -5.17 -36.14
CA LEU A 124 6.57 -5.05 -37.36
C LEU A 124 6.20 -3.59 -37.66
N VAL A 125 5.90 -2.79 -36.64
CA VAL A 125 5.46 -1.38 -36.81
C VAL A 125 6.60 -0.36 -36.79
N ALA A 126 7.80 -0.76 -36.35
CA ALA A 126 8.93 0.15 -36.18
C ALA A 126 9.29 0.85 -37.50
N GLY A 127 9.14 2.17 -37.56
CA GLY A 127 9.50 2.99 -38.72
C GLY A 127 8.62 2.79 -39.96
N VAL A 128 7.46 2.14 -39.86
CA VAL A 128 6.53 1.91 -40.98
C VAL A 128 5.14 2.47 -40.63
N PRO A 129 4.80 3.71 -41.04
CA PRO A 129 3.55 4.37 -40.66
C PRO A 129 2.28 3.57 -40.99
N GLU A 130 2.23 2.90 -42.14
CA GLU A 130 1.07 2.11 -42.56
C GLU A 130 0.81 0.93 -41.59
N ASN A 131 1.87 0.33 -41.06
CA ASN A 131 1.77 -0.75 -40.09
C ASN A 131 1.32 -0.23 -38.71
N GLN A 132 1.75 0.97 -38.33
CA GLN A 132 1.36 1.59 -37.06
C GLN A 132 -0.15 1.85 -37.00
N VAL A 133 -0.72 2.37 -38.09
CA VAL A 133 -2.18 2.59 -38.19
C VAL A 133 -2.95 1.27 -38.05
N ARG A 134 -2.50 0.19 -38.70
CA ARG A 134 -3.14 -1.14 -38.60
C ARG A 134 -3.00 -1.74 -37.20
N ALA A 135 -1.86 -1.55 -36.55
CA ALA A 135 -1.61 -2.04 -35.20
C ALA A 135 -2.43 -1.31 -34.13
N TYR A 136 -2.75 -0.03 -34.36
CA TYR A 136 -3.58 0.77 -33.45
C TYR A 136 -4.96 0.15 -33.22
N GLU A 137 -5.48 -0.62 -34.16
CA GLU A 137 -6.75 -1.34 -33.97
C GLU A 137 -6.68 -2.44 -32.89
N ASN A 138 -5.49 -2.84 -32.45
CA ASN A 138 -5.27 -3.76 -31.33
C ASN A 138 -5.14 -3.04 -29.98
N GLU A 139 -5.19 -1.70 -29.95
CA GLU A 139 -4.93 -0.87 -28.77
C GLU A 139 -5.79 -1.24 -27.55
N PRO A 140 -7.11 -1.49 -27.65
CA PRO A 140 -7.91 -1.85 -26.47
C PRO A 140 -7.41 -3.10 -25.76
N GLU A 141 -6.96 -4.09 -26.53
CA GLU A 141 -6.52 -5.39 -26.03
C GLU A 141 -5.09 -5.31 -25.49
N LEU A 142 -4.24 -4.53 -26.17
CA LEU A 142 -2.92 -4.13 -25.67
C LEU A 142 -3.03 -3.39 -24.34
N ARG A 143 -3.94 -2.42 -24.20
CA ARG A 143 -4.17 -1.68 -22.95
C ARG A 143 -4.56 -2.61 -21.82
N ARG A 144 -5.48 -3.57 -22.07
CA ARG A 144 -5.90 -4.54 -21.05
C ARG A 144 -4.78 -5.46 -20.60
N LEU A 145 -4.01 -6.01 -21.55
CA LEU A 145 -2.87 -6.87 -21.23
C LEU A 145 -1.73 -6.10 -20.60
N LEU A 146 -1.48 -4.86 -21.04
CA LEU A 146 -0.53 -3.97 -20.40
C LEU A 146 -0.98 -3.75 -18.96
N HIS A 147 -2.23 -3.33 -18.72
CA HIS A 147 -2.76 -3.18 -17.37
C HIS A 147 -2.56 -4.45 -16.54
N TYR A 148 -2.86 -5.64 -17.07
CA TYR A 148 -2.60 -6.92 -16.39
C TYR A 148 -1.12 -7.14 -16.04
N TYR A 149 -0.23 -6.99 -17.02
CA TYR A 149 1.20 -7.22 -16.81
C TYR A 149 1.88 -6.09 -16.05
N THR A 150 1.36 -4.87 -16.05
CA THR A 150 1.88 -3.76 -15.27
C THR A 150 1.27 -3.76 -13.88
N SER A 151 0.04 -4.22 -13.70
CA SER A 151 -0.51 -4.46 -12.37
C SER A 151 0.23 -5.62 -11.70
N TRP A 152 0.63 -6.66 -12.43
CA TRP A 152 1.31 -7.84 -11.88
C TRP A 152 2.85 -7.80 -11.91
N THR A 153 3.46 -7.21 -12.95
CA THR A 153 4.92 -7.26 -13.22
C THR A 153 5.63 -5.92 -13.00
N ALA A 154 4.91 -4.80 -12.77
CA ALA A 154 5.56 -3.50 -12.45
C ALA A 154 6.20 -3.44 -11.06
N MET A 155 6.36 -4.58 -10.37
CA MET A 155 7.03 -4.63 -9.07
C MET A 155 8.27 -5.54 -9.05
N GLU A 156 8.70 -6.12 -10.17
CA GLU A 156 10.03 -6.77 -10.24
C GLU A 156 11.07 -5.97 -11.05
N ASP A 157 10.66 -5.07 -11.95
CA ASP A 157 11.57 -4.14 -12.64
C ASP A 157 11.09 -2.69 -12.48
N SER A 158 11.90 -1.85 -11.84
CA SER A 158 11.56 -0.52 -11.30
C SER A 158 11.54 0.63 -12.31
N GLU A 159 11.15 0.43 -13.57
CA GLU A 159 11.15 1.52 -14.57
C GLU A 159 9.96 1.40 -15.54
N LEU A 160 8.73 1.60 -15.05
CA LEU A 160 7.57 1.56 -15.94
C LEU A 160 7.44 2.77 -16.85
N THR A 161 8.05 3.90 -16.50
CA THR A 161 8.31 5.05 -17.38
C THR A 161 8.95 6.14 -16.53
N SER A 162 10.08 6.70 -16.96
CA SER A 162 10.70 7.88 -16.31
C SER A 162 9.98 9.19 -16.64
N ASN A 163 8.88 9.14 -17.40
CA ASN A 163 8.09 10.31 -17.76
C ASN A 163 7.12 10.68 -16.62
N GLN A 164 7.63 11.39 -15.62
CA GLN A 164 6.87 11.92 -14.48
C GLN A 164 5.65 12.75 -14.92
N GLY A 165 5.74 13.47 -16.05
CA GLY A 165 4.61 14.25 -16.58
C GLY A 165 3.44 13.40 -17.05
N LEU A 166 3.70 12.23 -17.65
CA LEU A 166 2.63 11.30 -18.05
C LEU A 166 1.97 10.65 -16.83
N VAL A 167 2.76 10.30 -15.82
CA VAL A 167 2.25 9.73 -14.56
C VAL A 167 1.38 10.76 -13.84
N ALA A 168 1.84 12.01 -13.73
CA ALA A 168 1.07 13.11 -13.16
C ALA A 168 -0.24 13.36 -13.92
N ALA A 169 -0.20 13.50 -15.25
CA ALA A 169 -1.39 13.72 -16.07
C ALA A 169 -2.40 12.57 -15.98
N LEU A 170 -1.91 11.32 -15.88
CA LEU A 170 -2.76 10.15 -15.69
C LEU A 170 -3.45 10.20 -14.33
N TRP A 171 -2.72 10.50 -13.25
CA TRP A 171 -3.31 10.67 -11.93
C TRP A 171 -4.29 11.83 -11.85
N GLU A 172 -3.98 13.00 -12.43
CA GLU A 172 -4.93 14.13 -12.53
C GLU A 172 -6.21 13.74 -13.27
N THR A 173 -6.08 13.00 -14.36
CA THR A 173 -7.25 12.50 -15.11
C THR A 173 -8.08 11.56 -14.26
N TYR A 174 -7.47 10.64 -13.52
CA TYR A 174 -8.18 9.71 -12.65
C TYR A 174 -8.82 10.39 -11.44
N LEU A 175 -8.14 11.36 -10.82
CA LEU A 175 -8.63 12.11 -9.66
C LEU A 175 -9.75 13.09 -10.01
N SER A 176 -9.91 13.44 -11.29
CA SER A 176 -11.01 14.28 -11.79
C SER A 176 -12.24 13.52 -12.27
N LEU A 177 -12.21 12.17 -12.25
CA LEU A 177 -13.38 11.36 -12.62
C LEU A 177 -14.49 11.46 -11.55
N PRO A 178 -15.77 11.36 -11.94
CA PRO A 178 -16.90 11.34 -10.99
C PRO A 178 -16.84 10.15 -10.02
N GLU A 179 -17.44 10.32 -8.84
CA GLU A 179 -17.47 9.34 -7.72
C GLU A 179 -17.89 7.91 -8.16
N ASP A 180 -18.84 7.83 -9.09
CA ASP A 180 -19.36 6.59 -9.68
C ASP A 180 -18.30 5.79 -10.45
N GLN A 181 -17.22 6.44 -10.91
CA GLN A 181 -16.12 5.85 -11.68
C GLN A 181 -14.87 5.58 -10.84
N VAL A 182 -14.95 5.78 -9.52
CA VAL A 182 -13.84 5.61 -8.57
C VAL A 182 -13.61 4.12 -8.23
N ILE A 183 -13.83 3.24 -9.21
CA ILE A 183 -13.45 1.82 -9.16
C ILE A 183 -11.96 1.72 -8.81
N LEU A 184 -11.13 2.66 -9.27
CA LEU A 184 -9.71 2.68 -9.00
C LEU A 184 -9.37 2.82 -7.50
N MET A 185 -10.03 3.68 -6.72
CA MET A 185 -9.73 3.78 -5.27
C MET A 185 -10.12 2.50 -4.53
N LYS A 186 -11.26 1.91 -4.91
CA LYS A 186 -11.66 0.60 -4.38
C LYS A 186 -10.66 -0.48 -4.75
N LEU A 187 -10.11 -0.45 -5.97
CA LEU A 187 -9.05 -1.37 -6.39
C LEU A 187 -7.73 -1.12 -5.64
N LEU A 188 -7.38 0.13 -5.35
CA LEU A 188 -6.21 0.47 -4.53
C LEU A 188 -6.31 -0.17 -3.14
N ALA A 189 -7.47 -0.10 -2.49
CA ALA A 189 -7.67 -0.70 -1.18
C ALA A 189 -7.90 -2.23 -1.22
N LYS A 190 -8.58 -2.75 -2.25
CA LYS A 190 -9.03 -4.16 -2.30
C LYS A 190 -8.04 -5.11 -2.94
N SER A 191 -7.33 -4.71 -3.98
CA SER A 191 -6.37 -5.60 -4.66
C SER A 191 -5.04 -5.65 -3.92
N ALA A 192 -4.34 -6.78 -3.99
CA ALA A 192 -2.98 -6.91 -3.43
C ALA A 192 -2.00 -5.91 -4.04
N ILE A 193 -2.17 -5.62 -5.33
CA ILE A 193 -1.35 -4.68 -6.10
C ILE A 193 -1.60 -3.25 -5.63
N GLY A 194 -2.87 -2.89 -5.48
CA GLY A 194 -3.28 -1.60 -4.95
C GLY A 194 -2.67 -1.30 -3.59
N VAL A 195 -2.68 -2.28 -2.69
CA VAL A 195 -2.07 -2.16 -1.36
C VAL A 195 -0.57 -1.89 -1.45
N ARG A 196 0.15 -2.56 -2.35
CA ARG A 196 1.58 -2.30 -2.58
C ARG A 196 1.83 -0.90 -3.14
N ILE A 197 0.96 -0.41 -4.03
CA ILE A 197 1.02 0.97 -4.53
C ILE A 197 0.83 1.94 -3.36
N CYS A 198 -0.15 1.71 -2.48
CA CYS A 198 -0.35 2.53 -1.30
C CYS A 198 0.86 2.53 -0.36
N ILE A 199 1.51 1.38 -0.15
CA ILE A 199 2.76 1.27 0.63
C ILE A 199 3.87 2.14 0.00
N ALA A 200 4.10 2.01 -1.31
CA ALA A 200 5.10 2.81 -2.01
C ALA A 200 4.80 4.32 -1.96
N LEU A 201 3.54 4.70 -2.11
CA LEU A 201 3.10 6.08 -1.98
C LEU A 201 3.35 6.62 -0.57
N LEU A 202 3.06 5.85 0.49
CA LEU A 202 3.33 6.26 1.87
C LEU A 202 4.84 6.42 2.13
N ASP A 203 5.67 5.53 1.58
CA ASP A 203 7.12 5.66 1.68
C ASP A 203 7.64 6.91 0.97
N ASP A 204 7.09 7.25 -0.19
CA ASP A 204 7.47 8.46 -0.91
C ASP A 204 6.95 9.72 -0.23
N MET A 205 5.72 9.71 0.29
CA MET A 205 5.20 10.82 1.09
C MET A 205 6.07 11.09 2.32
N LEU A 206 6.56 10.05 3.01
CA LEU A 206 7.51 10.20 4.12
C LEU A 206 8.88 10.78 3.71
N LYS A 207 9.28 10.69 2.44
CA LYS A 207 10.51 11.34 1.96
C LYS A 207 10.26 12.77 1.52
N LEU A 208 9.03 13.06 1.09
CA LEU A 208 8.65 14.33 0.45
C LEU A 208 7.96 15.33 1.40
N PHE A 209 7.63 14.95 2.64
CA PHE A 209 6.91 15.85 3.56
C PHE A 209 7.68 17.13 3.95
N GLU A 210 9.01 17.13 3.82
CA GLU A 210 9.86 18.32 4.05
C GLU A 210 10.22 19.05 2.75
N ALA A 211 9.74 18.57 1.60
CA ALA A 211 9.99 19.24 0.34
C ALA A 211 9.27 20.59 0.31
N ASP A 212 9.92 21.58 -0.29
CA ASP A 212 9.32 22.89 -0.51
C ASP A 212 8.00 22.76 -1.29
N GLU A 213 6.94 23.47 -0.87
CA GLU A 213 5.59 23.31 -1.41
C GLU A 213 5.52 23.59 -2.91
N GLU A 214 6.34 24.54 -3.39
CA GLU A 214 6.41 24.91 -4.81
C GLU A 214 7.25 23.94 -5.65
N SER A 215 8.03 23.07 -5.00
CA SER A 215 8.90 22.10 -5.68
C SER A 215 8.11 20.93 -6.27
N GLU A 216 8.73 20.21 -7.20
CA GLU A 216 8.16 18.97 -7.74
C GLU A 216 7.90 17.92 -6.64
N GLY A 217 8.72 17.91 -5.58
CA GLY A 217 8.52 17.05 -4.42
C GLY A 217 7.28 17.41 -3.62
N GLY A 218 7.06 18.70 -3.36
CA GLY A 218 5.85 19.20 -2.69
C GLY A 218 4.58 18.91 -3.49
N LYS A 219 4.63 19.11 -4.81
CA LYS A 219 3.51 18.73 -5.71
C LYS A 219 3.21 17.23 -5.68
N ALA A 220 4.24 16.39 -5.73
CA ALA A 220 4.07 14.93 -5.64
C ALA A 220 3.50 14.50 -4.29
N PHE A 221 3.93 15.12 -3.18
CA PHE A 221 3.33 14.92 -1.86
C PHE A 221 1.84 15.29 -1.87
N ASN A 222 1.47 16.43 -2.45
CA ASN A 222 0.07 16.87 -2.56
C ASN A 222 -0.79 15.90 -3.35
N VAL A 223 -0.28 15.32 -4.44
CA VAL A 223 -0.98 14.27 -5.20
C VAL A 223 -1.19 13.02 -4.34
N GLY A 224 -0.16 12.56 -3.62
CA GLY A 224 -0.27 11.45 -2.68
C GLY A 224 -1.32 11.72 -1.60
N TYR A 225 -1.30 12.91 -1.00
CA TYR A 225 -2.26 13.35 0.00
C TYR A 225 -3.69 13.36 -0.54
N ALA A 226 -3.90 13.85 -1.77
CA ALA A 226 -5.20 13.85 -2.43
C ALA A 226 -5.71 12.42 -2.68
N ILE A 227 -4.86 11.48 -3.09
CA ILE A 227 -5.22 10.07 -3.25
C ILE A 227 -5.68 9.48 -1.90
N PHE A 228 -4.93 9.70 -0.83
CA PHE A 228 -5.30 9.19 0.50
C PHE A 228 -6.53 9.87 1.07
N THR A 229 -6.73 11.16 0.79
CA THR A 229 -7.98 11.88 1.12
C THR A 229 -9.19 11.17 0.51
N ARG A 230 -9.14 10.80 -0.77
CA ARG A 230 -10.21 10.02 -1.41
C ARG A 230 -10.40 8.64 -0.79
N LEU A 231 -9.31 7.95 -0.41
CA LEU A 231 -9.40 6.65 0.27
C LEU A 231 -10.05 6.77 1.67
N ILE A 232 -9.84 7.89 2.36
CA ILE A 232 -10.46 8.21 3.65
C ILE A 232 -11.96 8.48 3.47
N GLU A 233 -12.33 9.33 2.50
CA GLU A 233 -13.73 9.66 2.16
C GLU A 233 -14.54 8.41 1.77
N GLU A 234 -13.93 7.49 1.02
CA GLU A 234 -14.54 6.20 0.65
C GLU A 234 -14.61 5.19 1.81
N GLY A 235 -14.09 5.54 3.00
CA GLY A 235 -14.12 4.68 4.17
C GLY A 235 -13.24 3.43 4.06
N THR A 236 -12.21 3.43 3.22
CA THR A 236 -11.35 2.26 2.96
C THR A 236 -10.16 2.12 3.92
N VAL A 237 -9.94 3.13 4.77
CA VAL A 237 -8.84 3.18 5.74
C VAL A 237 -8.75 1.93 6.64
N PRO A 238 -9.86 1.40 7.22
CA PRO A 238 -9.77 0.22 8.08
C PRO A 238 -9.23 -1.02 7.36
N ASP A 239 -9.60 -1.20 6.09
CA ASP A 239 -9.16 -2.31 5.24
C ASP A 239 -7.68 -2.17 4.87
N LEU A 240 -7.26 -0.98 4.41
CA LEU A 240 -5.86 -0.69 4.11
C LEU A 240 -4.98 -0.87 5.34
N TYR A 241 -5.38 -0.32 6.48
CA TYR A 241 -4.65 -0.45 7.73
C TYR A 241 -4.47 -1.92 8.13
N LYS A 242 -5.50 -2.75 7.97
CA LYS A 242 -5.40 -4.20 8.22
C LYS A 242 -4.38 -4.86 7.29
N LYS A 243 -4.35 -4.49 6.01
CA LYS A 243 -3.46 -5.08 5.00
C LYS A 243 -2.00 -4.62 5.12
N PHE A 244 -1.74 -3.50 5.80
CA PHE A 244 -0.38 -3.07 6.15
C PHE A 244 0.20 -3.77 7.38
N THR A 245 -0.53 -4.72 7.98
CA THR A 245 -0.05 -5.46 9.15
C THR A 245 1.05 -6.43 8.72
N MET A 246 2.17 -6.40 9.45
CA MET A 246 3.24 -7.38 9.32
C MET A 246 3.23 -8.32 10.54
N PRO A 247 3.52 -9.62 10.37
CA PRO A 247 3.76 -10.51 11.50
C PRO A 247 4.85 -9.93 12.41
N ASP A 248 4.72 -10.12 13.72
CA ASP A 248 5.66 -9.68 14.75
C ASP A 248 5.79 -8.15 14.95
N GLU A 249 5.11 -7.33 14.13
CA GLU A 249 5.02 -5.89 14.33
C GLU A 249 3.61 -5.50 14.81
N MET A 250 3.53 -4.97 16.03
CA MET A 250 2.27 -4.43 16.56
C MET A 250 1.73 -3.26 15.72
N ILE A 251 2.66 -2.47 15.18
CA ILE A 251 2.36 -1.38 14.27
C ILE A 251 3.53 -1.16 13.32
N THR A 252 3.21 -1.11 12.03
CA THR A 252 4.19 -0.90 10.96
C THR A 252 4.38 0.59 10.67
N PRO A 253 5.52 1.01 10.08
CA PRO A 253 5.72 2.40 9.67
C PRO A 253 4.60 2.93 8.77
N HIS A 254 4.14 2.14 7.80
CA HIS A 254 3.04 2.50 6.88
C HIS A 254 1.72 2.70 7.61
N GLN A 255 1.42 1.90 8.64
CA GLN A 255 0.25 2.10 9.50
C GLN A 255 0.33 3.42 10.26
N THR A 256 1.49 3.78 10.80
CA THR A 256 1.70 5.06 11.48
C THR A 256 1.56 6.23 10.50
N THR A 257 2.15 6.16 9.32
CA THR A 257 2.00 7.20 8.28
C THR A 257 0.55 7.36 7.86
N LEU A 258 -0.18 6.25 7.64
CA LEU A 258 -1.60 6.31 7.32
C LEU A 258 -2.41 7.01 8.43
N LEU A 259 -2.10 6.76 9.71
CA LEU A 259 -2.74 7.46 10.82
C LEU A 259 -2.42 8.96 10.84
N LYS A 260 -1.19 9.37 10.49
CA LYS A 260 -0.82 10.78 10.34
C LYS A 260 -1.62 11.47 9.23
N LEU A 261 -1.86 10.78 8.11
CA LEU A 261 -2.69 11.30 7.03
C LEU A 261 -4.16 11.42 7.44
N VAL A 262 -4.69 10.45 8.20
CA VAL A 262 -6.05 10.52 8.76
C VAL A 262 -6.18 11.71 9.74
N ASP A 263 -5.22 11.89 10.64
CA ASP A 263 -5.21 13.02 11.58
C ASP A 263 -5.15 14.37 10.84
N SER A 264 -4.22 14.51 9.89
CA SER A 264 -4.11 15.69 9.03
C SER A 264 -5.41 15.99 8.26
N TYR A 265 -6.05 14.96 7.72
CA TYR A 265 -7.32 15.10 6.99
C TYR A 265 -8.44 15.62 7.90
N LEU A 266 -8.59 15.02 9.10
CA LEU A 266 -9.61 15.45 10.07
C LEU A 266 -9.36 16.90 10.54
N GLN A 267 -8.10 17.29 10.77
CA GLN A 267 -7.76 18.67 11.12
C GLN A 267 -8.04 19.65 9.98
N ALA A 268 -7.78 19.26 8.73
CA ALA A 268 -8.07 20.10 7.56
C ALA A 268 -9.57 20.38 7.41
N ILE A 269 -10.42 19.39 7.65
CA ILE A 269 -11.89 19.57 7.63
C ILE A 269 -12.33 20.62 8.68
N GLN A 270 -11.77 20.56 9.88
CA GLN A 270 -12.10 21.53 10.94
C GLN A 270 -11.71 22.97 10.60
N LEU A 271 -10.70 23.17 9.74
CA LEU A 271 -10.33 24.50 9.28
C LEU A 271 -11.21 25.01 8.14
N ASP A 272 -11.86 24.11 7.40
CA ASP A 272 -12.67 24.43 6.21
C ASP A 272 -14.15 23.99 6.34
N ILE A 273 -14.74 24.28 7.50
CA ILE A 273 -16.15 23.97 7.84
C ILE A 273 -17.13 24.54 6.79
N SER A 274 -16.73 25.52 5.97
CA SER A 274 -17.62 26.20 5.02
C SER A 274 -17.80 25.51 3.67
N MET A 275 -16.89 24.62 3.25
CA MET A 275 -16.84 24.11 1.87
C MET A 275 -17.32 22.67 1.71
N THR A 276 -17.26 21.85 2.77
CA THR A 276 -17.47 20.40 2.64
C THR A 276 -18.90 20.00 2.98
N PRO A 277 -19.57 19.15 2.17
CA PRO A 277 -20.92 18.68 2.48
C PRO A 277 -20.97 17.90 3.81
N GLU A 278 -21.78 18.36 4.76
CA GLU A 278 -21.95 17.77 6.11
C GLU A 278 -22.17 16.24 6.06
N VAL A 279 -22.90 15.76 5.06
CA VAL A 279 -23.21 14.33 4.88
C VAL A 279 -21.96 13.46 4.65
N ALA A 280 -21.00 13.95 3.86
CA ALA A 280 -19.79 13.19 3.53
C ALA A 280 -18.86 13.05 4.75
N ILE A 281 -18.72 14.14 5.52
CA ILE A 281 -17.96 14.17 6.77
C ILE A 281 -18.55 13.14 7.76
N LEU A 282 -19.87 13.17 7.95
CA LEU A 282 -20.54 12.24 8.86
C LEU A 282 -20.32 10.78 8.46
N GLN A 283 -20.36 10.46 7.16
CA GLN A 283 -20.09 9.10 6.67
C GLN A 283 -18.65 8.68 6.97
N THR A 284 -17.67 9.57 6.77
CA THR A 284 -16.27 9.32 7.13
C THR A 284 -16.13 9.07 8.62
N HIS A 285 -16.78 9.86 9.48
CA HIS A 285 -16.75 9.67 10.94
C HIS A 285 -17.34 8.33 11.37
N VAL A 286 -18.47 7.93 10.77
CA VAL A 286 -19.12 6.64 11.05
C VAL A 286 -18.21 5.47 10.66
N SER A 287 -17.46 5.59 9.55
CA SER A 287 -16.50 4.56 9.13
C SER A 287 -15.26 4.52 10.05
N LEU A 288 -14.68 5.67 10.36
CA LEU A 288 -13.44 5.77 11.14
C LEU A 288 -13.65 5.47 12.62
N GLY A 289 -14.78 5.84 13.21
CA GLY A 289 -14.99 5.78 14.65
C GLY A 289 -14.80 4.38 15.27
N PRO A 290 -15.53 3.35 14.82
CA PRO A 290 -15.36 1.98 15.31
C PRO A 290 -13.93 1.45 15.10
N PHE A 291 -13.31 1.82 13.97
CA PHE A 291 -11.93 1.46 13.67
C PHE A 291 -10.95 2.09 14.67
N LEU A 292 -11.03 3.40 14.89
CA LEU A 292 -10.17 4.15 15.80
C LEU A 292 -10.35 3.67 17.25
N ALA A 293 -11.59 3.46 17.70
CA ALA A 293 -11.86 2.92 19.03
C ALA A 293 -11.22 1.53 19.23
N LYS A 294 -11.39 0.63 18.26
CA LYS A 294 -10.76 -0.71 18.30
C LYS A 294 -9.23 -0.61 18.34
N ARG A 295 -8.64 0.29 17.55
CA ARG A 295 -7.18 0.49 17.52
C ARG A 295 -6.67 1.08 18.82
N PHE A 296 -7.38 2.06 19.38
CA PHE A 296 -7.07 2.63 20.68
C PHE A 296 -6.96 1.54 21.75
N PHE A 297 -7.98 0.69 21.90
CA PHE A 297 -7.95 -0.39 22.91
C PHE A 297 -6.85 -1.43 22.67
N THR A 298 -6.56 -1.74 21.40
CA THR A 298 -5.50 -2.70 21.06
C THR A 298 -4.12 -2.15 21.44
N LEU A 299 -3.84 -0.90 21.06
CA LEU A 299 -2.58 -0.22 21.33
C LEU A 299 -2.42 0.10 22.82
N SER A 300 -3.48 0.52 23.50
CA SER A 300 -3.46 0.81 24.94
C SER A 300 -3.19 -0.45 25.76
N ASN A 301 -3.84 -1.57 25.44
CA ASN A 301 -3.61 -2.85 26.12
C ASN A 301 -2.17 -3.34 25.95
N TYR A 302 -1.61 -3.21 24.74
CA TYR A 302 -0.20 -3.52 24.51
C TYR A 302 0.71 -2.62 25.35
N ALA A 303 0.52 -1.30 25.29
CA ALA A 303 1.34 -0.34 26.03
C ALA A 303 1.30 -0.60 27.54
N GLN A 304 0.11 -0.80 28.11
CA GLN A 304 -0.05 -1.15 29.53
C GLN A 304 0.69 -2.45 29.89
N THR A 305 0.55 -3.49 29.07
CA THR A 305 1.25 -4.78 29.30
C THR A 305 2.76 -4.64 29.21
N ALA A 306 3.27 -3.87 28.23
CA ALA A 306 4.70 -3.59 28.08
C ALA A 306 5.24 -2.80 29.28
N MET A 307 4.54 -1.76 29.72
CA MET A 307 4.92 -0.96 30.90
C MET A 307 4.88 -1.81 32.18
N GLN A 308 3.86 -2.64 32.39
CA GLN A 308 3.77 -3.53 33.55
C GLN A 308 4.90 -4.57 33.59
N ARG A 309 5.30 -5.11 32.42
CA ARG A 309 6.47 -5.98 32.29
C ARG A 309 7.75 -5.26 32.67
N ALA A 310 7.96 -4.03 32.17
CA ALA A 310 9.13 -3.22 32.50
C ALA A 310 9.22 -2.87 34.00
N LEU A 311 8.07 -2.73 34.68
CA LEU A 311 7.99 -2.47 36.12
C LEU A 311 8.16 -3.73 37.00
N GLY A 312 8.29 -4.93 36.41
CA GLY A 312 8.45 -6.18 37.17
C GLY A 312 7.18 -6.72 37.84
N ASN A 313 6.01 -6.14 37.55
CA ASN A 313 4.73 -6.56 38.15
C ASN A 313 4.15 -7.86 37.55
N ALA A 314 4.80 -8.45 36.54
CA ALA A 314 4.28 -9.62 35.80
C ALA A 314 4.17 -10.92 36.63
N LYS A 315 4.84 -11.01 37.79
CA LYS A 315 4.87 -12.25 38.59
C LYS A 315 3.59 -12.51 39.41
N ALA A 316 2.71 -11.53 39.58
CA ALA A 316 1.51 -11.70 40.42
C ALA A 316 0.36 -12.48 39.74
N SER A 317 0.32 -12.55 38.41
CA SER A 317 -0.82 -13.10 37.66
C SER A 317 -0.65 -14.55 37.17
N GLN A 318 0.55 -15.13 37.22
CA GLN A 318 0.77 -16.52 36.78
C GLN A 318 0.71 -17.57 37.90
N GLN A 319 0.66 -17.18 39.18
CA GLN A 319 0.65 -18.13 40.30
C GLN A 319 -0.73 -18.64 40.74
N SER A 320 -1.85 -18.10 40.22
CA SER A 320 -3.19 -18.48 40.70
C SER A 320 -3.83 -19.72 40.05
N ASN A 321 -3.19 -20.36 39.07
CA ASN A 321 -3.77 -21.52 38.36
C ASN A 321 -3.11 -22.89 38.65
N LYS A 322 -2.27 -23.00 39.69
CA LYS A 322 -1.82 -24.30 40.22
C LYS A 322 -2.74 -24.77 41.36
N GLY A 323 -3.93 -25.22 41.00
CA GLY A 323 -4.75 -26.05 41.88
C GLY A 323 -4.29 -27.51 41.87
N THR A 324 -4.03 -28.05 43.07
CA THR A 324 -4.43 -29.41 43.56
C THR A 324 -3.92 -30.63 42.75
N ASP A 325 -3.07 -31.54 43.24
CA ASP A 325 -3.03 -32.20 44.55
C ASP A 325 -1.68 -32.87 44.85
N ALA A 326 -1.06 -32.59 46.00
CA ALA A 326 -0.32 -33.56 46.85
C ALA A 326 0.32 -32.84 48.07
N PRO A 327 0.06 -33.30 49.31
CA PRO A 327 0.69 -32.76 50.50
C PRO A 327 2.05 -33.45 50.72
N SER A 328 3.15 -32.76 50.46
CA SER A 328 4.48 -33.17 50.92
C SER A 328 4.97 -32.19 51.98
N PHE A 329 4.94 -32.64 53.23
CA PHE A 329 5.58 -31.99 54.36
C PHE A 329 7.10 -32.10 54.21
N SER A 330 7.80 -30.98 54.14
CA SER A 330 9.26 -30.92 54.37
C SER A 330 9.60 -29.67 55.17
N PRO A 331 10.35 -29.80 56.29
CA PRO A 331 10.56 -28.71 57.23
C PRO A 331 11.78 -27.85 56.87
N SER A 332 11.53 -26.54 56.80
CA SER A 332 12.35 -25.43 57.31
C SER A 332 13.87 -25.61 57.40
N SER A 333 14.58 -25.01 56.44
CA SER A 333 15.97 -24.55 56.61
C SER A 333 16.06 -23.06 56.26
N ASP A 334 16.16 -22.28 57.32
CA ASP A 334 16.36 -20.84 57.41
C ASP A 334 17.66 -20.44 56.69
N SER A 335 17.54 -19.95 55.46
CA SER A 335 18.66 -19.47 54.65
C SER A 335 18.34 -18.05 54.21
N GLY A 336 19.04 -17.07 54.78
CA GLY A 336 18.89 -15.65 54.46
C GLY A 336 19.04 -15.42 52.95
N SER A 337 17.91 -15.29 52.26
CA SER A 337 17.87 -15.03 50.83
C SER A 337 18.25 -13.57 50.62
N HIS A 338 19.52 -13.33 50.29
CA HIS A 338 19.90 -12.11 49.59
C HIS A 338 18.95 -11.96 48.41
N SER A 339 18.09 -10.93 48.47
CA SER A 339 17.25 -10.47 47.38
C SER A 339 18.17 -10.00 46.27
N GLN A 340 18.71 -10.94 45.49
CA GLN A 340 19.35 -10.64 44.23
C GLN A 340 18.27 -10.00 43.39
N SER A 341 18.38 -8.68 43.23
CA SER A 341 17.54 -7.92 42.31
C SER A 341 17.72 -8.57 40.95
N GLU A 342 16.70 -9.27 40.49
CA GLU A 342 16.64 -9.76 39.13
C GLU A 342 16.95 -8.59 38.19
N PRO A 343 17.82 -8.77 37.19
CA PRO A 343 18.12 -7.73 36.24
C PRO A 343 16.81 -7.24 35.60
N PRO A 344 16.65 -5.91 35.39
CA PRO A 344 15.43 -5.34 34.83
C PRO A 344 15.08 -6.04 33.51
N ALA A 345 13.79 -6.35 33.34
CA ALA A 345 13.28 -7.00 32.14
C ALA A 345 13.63 -6.16 30.90
N GLU A 346 13.92 -6.84 29.79
CA GLU A 346 14.24 -6.23 28.50
C GLU A 346 13.17 -5.21 28.11
N LEU A 347 13.60 -3.99 27.77
CA LEU A 347 12.72 -2.89 27.41
C LEU A 347 12.06 -3.19 26.07
N ASP A 348 10.74 -3.09 26.01
CA ASP A 348 9.99 -3.35 24.79
C ASP A 348 10.30 -2.29 23.72
N VAL A 349 11.11 -2.66 22.72
CA VAL A 349 11.60 -1.76 21.66
C VAL A 349 10.46 -1.22 20.76
N MET A 350 9.28 -1.85 20.79
CA MET A 350 8.11 -1.40 20.03
C MET A 350 7.24 -0.40 20.80
N LEU A 351 7.43 -0.28 22.12
CA LEU A 351 6.62 0.61 22.96
C LEU A 351 6.62 2.07 22.47
N PRO A 352 7.75 2.68 22.07
CA PRO A 352 7.73 4.06 21.55
C PRO A 352 6.84 4.21 20.31
N LYS A 353 6.90 3.26 19.36
CA LYS A 353 6.08 3.27 18.13
C LYS A 353 4.59 3.11 18.45
N VAL A 354 4.26 2.23 19.40
CA VAL A 354 2.89 2.02 19.86
C VAL A 354 2.35 3.28 20.54
N CYS A 355 3.16 3.95 21.37
CA CYS A 355 2.78 5.20 22.00
C CYS A 355 2.56 6.32 20.98
N GLU A 356 3.42 6.45 19.96
CA GLU A 356 3.24 7.43 18.86
C GLU A 356 1.87 7.25 18.19
N ALA A 357 1.54 6.02 17.80
CA ALA A 357 0.25 5.76 17.17
C ALA A 357 -0.95 5.88 18.11
N LEU A 358 -0.77 5.60 19.39
CA LEU A 358 -1.81 5.80 20.39
C LEU A 358 -2.13 7.30 20.55
N VAL A 359 -1.14 8.18 20.44
CA VAL A 359 -1.34 9.63 20.37
C VAL A 359 -2.14 10.01 19.12
N LEU A 360 -1.72 9.54 17.94
CA LEU A 360 -2.42 9.83 16.67
C LEU A 360 -3.89 9.37 16.71
N VAL A 361 -4.14 8.15 17.19
CA VAL A 361 -5.51 7.64 17.33
C VAL A 361 -6.32 8.48 18.31
N THR A 362 -5.73 8.89 19.43
CA THR A 362 -6.41 9.73 20.43
C THR A 362 -6.73 11.11 19.86
N GLN A 363 -5.82 11.70 19.08
CA GLN A 363 -6.05 12.96 18.38
C GLN A 363 -7.23 12.83 17.41
N CYS A 364 -7.22 11.82 16.53
CA CYS A 364 -8.32 11.56 15.60
C CYS A 364 -9.67 11.41 16.31
N VAL A 365 -9.73 10.61 17.39
CA VAL A 365 -10.95 10.41 18.20
C VAL A 365 -11.43 11.73 18.80
N THR A 366 -10.50 12.56 19.30
CA THR A 366 -10.82 13.87 19.90
C THR A 366 -11.37 14.83 18.85
N THR A 367 -10.73 14.91 17.68
CA THR A 367 -11.16 15.73 16.54
C THR A 367 -12.59 15.39 16.12
N ILE A 368 -12.88 14.10 15.91
CA ILE A 368 -14.23 13.62 15.56
C ILE A 368 -15.24 13.93 16.67
N ALA A 369 -14.87 13.74 17.95
CA ALA A 369 -15.78 13.98 19.07
C ALA A 369 -16.12 15.47 19.27
N LEU A 370 -15.14 16.37 19.09
CA LEU A 370 -15.34 17.81 19.15
C LEU A 370 -16.22 18.30 18.01
N GLU A 371 -15.97 17.83 16.80
CA GLU A 371 -16.77 18.19 15.64
C GLU A 371 -18.22 17.70 15.76
N ALA A 372 -18.42 16.47 16.28
CA ALA A 372 -19.75 15.96 16.58
C ALA A 372 -20.50 16.79 17.66
N GLU A 373 -19.77 17.46 18.56
CA GLU A 373 -20.36 18.37 19.56
C GLU A 373 -20.75 19.72 18.96
N GLU A 374 -19.95 20.27 18.06
CA GLU A 374 -20.23 21.53 17.38
C GLU A 374 -21.50 21.44 16.53
N HIS A 375 -21.68 20.34 15.79
CA HIS A 375 -22.85 20.13 14.93
C HIS A 375 -24.18 19.98 15.71
N LYS A 376 -24.15 19.50 16.96
CA LYS A 376 -25.36 19.46 17.82
C LYS A 376 -25.94 20.84 18.08
N GLY A 377 -25.11 21.88 18.08
CA GLY A 377 -25.55 23.25 18.29
C GLY A 377 -26.43 23.78 17.14
N VAL A 378 -26.24 23.26 15.93
CA VAL A 378 -26.88 23.76 14.70
C VAL A 378 -28.19 22.99 14.40
N GLN A 379 -28.20 21.67 14.61
CA GLN A 379 -29.31 20.79 14.21
C GLN A 379 -30.60 20.90 15.05
N PHE A 380 -30.60 21.62 16.18
CA PHE A 380 -31.84 21.85 16.97
C PHE A 380 -32.91 22.66 16.23
N SER A 381 -32.63 23.14 15.01
CA SER A 381 -33.54 23.96 14.19
C SER A 381 -34.31 23.18 13.10
N GLU A 382 -33.83 22.02 12.64
CA GLU A 382 -34.46 21.26 11.53
C GLU A 382 -34.60 19.76 11.87
N GLY A 383 -35.77 19.37 12.39
CA GLY A 383 -36.03 18.08 13.03
C GLY A 383 -36.11 16.83 12.15
N ALA A 384 -35.14 16.57 11.27
CA ALA A 384 -35.23 15.44 10.33
C ALA A 384 -34.06 14.44 10.28
N VAL A 385 -32.90 14.66 10.91
CA VAL A 385 -31.76 13.71 10.81
C VAL A 385 -31.12 13.37 12.16
N ALA A 386 -31.93 13.04 13.17
CA ALA A 386 -31.45 12.69 14.51
C ALA A 386 -30.75 11.32 14.66
N SER A 387 -30.55 10.56 13.56
CA SER A 387 -30.06 9.18 13.61
C SER A 387 -28.61 8.99 13.13
N ILE A 388 -27.97 10.01 12.54
CA ILE A 388 -26.58 9.87 12.10
C ILE A 388 -25.68 10.13 13.32
N SER A 389 -25.49 9.03 14.05
CA SER A 389 -24.57 8.75 15.15
C SER A 389 -23.84 9.95 15.75
N ASN A 390 -24.27 10.34 16.94
CA ASN A 390 -23.52 11.19 17.84
C ASN A 390 -22.21 10.48 18.23
N MET A 391 -21.16 10.69 17.43
CA MET A 391 -19.88 10.00 17.58
C MET A 391 -19.22 10.25 18.94
N LYS A 392 -19.50 11.41 19.56
CA LYS A 392 -19.11 11.69 20.95
C LYS A 392 -19.73 10.68 21.92
N ASP A 393 -21.04 10.46 21.86
CA ASP A 393 -21.71 9.48 22.72
C ASP A 393 -21.20 8.06 22.42
N PHE A 394 -20.97 7.72 21.14
CA PHE A 394 -20.35 6.46 20.77
C PHE A 394 -18.99 6.25 21.48
N PHE A 395 -18.10 7.23 21.46
CA PHE A 395 -16.80 7.12 22.13
C PHE A 395 -16.90 7.12 23.67
N ILE A 396 -17.93 7.77 24.23
CA ILE A 396 -18.22 7.72 25.67
C ILE A 396 -18.74 6.34 26.07
N ASP A 397 -19.51 5.67 25.21
CA ASP A 397 -20.20 4.40 25.50
C ASP A 397 -19.40 3.16 25.08
N VAL A 398 -18.46 3.29 24.14
CA VAL A 398 -17.67 2.14 23.66
C VAL A 398 -16.84 1.55 24.80
N ARG A 399 -16.89 0.22 24.95
CA ARG A 399 -16.18 -0.55 25.99
C ARG A 399 -15.39 -1.69 25.36
N TYR A 400 -14.20 -1.96 25.89
CA TYR A 400 -13.43 -3.18 25.61
C TYR A 400 -13.01 -3.81 26.94
N SER A 401 -13.30 -5.10 27.11
CA SER A 401 -13.06 -5.81 28.38
C SER A 401 -13.64 -5.10 29.62
N SER A 402 -14.83 -4.50 29.49
CA SER A 402 -15.53 -3.69 30.50
C SER A 402 -14.90 -2.34 30.85
N GLN A 403 -13.82 -1.93 30.19
CA GLN A 403 -13.22 -0.61 30.35
C GLN A 403 -13.61 0.28 29.17
N GLY A 404 -14.00 1.54 29.44
CA GLY A 404 -14.26 2.51 28.39
C GLY A 404 -13.00 3.20 27.92
N LEU A 405 -13.17 3.99 26.86
CA LEU A 405 -12.08 4.72 26.21
C LEU A 405 -11.49 5.76 27.17
N ILE A 406 -12.36 6.52 27.87
CA ILE A 406 -11.95 7.53 28.84
C ILE A 406 -11.24 6.88 30.03
N GLU A 407 -11.77 5.80 30.57
CA GLU A 407 -11.16 5.07 31.68
C GLU A 407 -9.78 4.53 31.27
N ASN A 408 -9.64 4.00 30.05
CA ASN A 408 -8.35 3.55 29.52
C ASN A 408 -7.33 4.70 29.37
N LEU A 409 -7.77 5.88 28.90
CA LEU A 409 -6.89 7.06 28.80
C LEU A 409 -6.36 7.48 30.17
N VAL A 410 -7.22 7.49 31.21
CA VAL A 410 -6.82 7.81 32.58
C VAL A 410 -5.80 6.79 33.09
N VAL A 411 -6.08 5.50 32.94
CA VAL A 411 -5.19 4.41 33.37
C VAL A 411 -3.83 4.50 32.66
N LEU A 412 -3.83 4.74 31.35
CA LEU A 412 -2.60 4.87 30.56
C LEU A 412 -1.76 6.07 31.03
N ARG A 413 -2.39 7.22 31.27
CA ARG A 413 -1.74 8.41 31.81
C ARG A 413 -1.07 8.12 33.15
N GLU A 414 -1.77 7.44 34.06
CA GLU A 414 -1.22 7.08 35.37
C GLU A 414 -0.02 6.12 35.24
N HIS A 415 -0.12 5.08 34.40
CA HIS A 415 0.98 4.15 34.15
C HIS A 415 2.19 4.84 33.52
N ALA A 416 1.98 5.75 32.58
CA ALA A 416 3.04 6.53 31.95
C ALA A 416 3.75 7.43 32.97
N LEU A 417 2.98 8.16 33.80
CA LEU A 417 3.53 9.00 34.86
C LEU A 417 4.32 8.20 35.89
N PHE A 418 3.80 7.04 36.31
CA PHE A 418 4.48 6.16 37.25
C PHE A 418 5.76 5.57 36.65
N THR A 419 5.72 5.15 35.39
CA THR A 419 6.89 4.63 34.65
C THR A 419 7.96 5.72 34.53
N LEU A 420 7.57 6.93 34.11
CA LEU A 420 8.48 8.07 34.01
C LEU A 420 9.06 8.43 35.38
N HIS A 421 8.25 8.45 36.44
CA HIS A 421 8.73 8.68 37.80
C HIS A 421 9.82 7.68 38.20
N ASN A 422 9.60 6.38 37.95
CA ASN A 422 10.59 5.35 38.30
C ASN A 422 11.86 5.43 37.45
N LEU A 423 11.74 5.81 36.16
CA LEU A 423 12.89 6.01 35.28
C LEU A 423 13.73 7.24 35.68
N LEU A 424 13.10 8.29 36.20
CA LEU A 424 13.78 9.51 36.61
C LEU A 424 14.29 9.47 38.05
N LYS A 425 13.62 8.73 38.93
CA LYS A 425 13.97 8.69 40.36
C LYS A 425 15.39 8.19 40.55
N ASN A 426 16.22 9.05 41.14
CA ASN A 426 17.65 8.79 41.40
C ASN A 426 18.50 8.52 40.13
N ASN A 427 18.04 8.93 38.95
CA ASN A 427 18.81 8.82 37.70
C ASN A 427 19.07 10.21 37.10
N PRO A 428 20.22 10.85 37.40
CA PRO A 428 20.52 12.20 36.94
C PRO A 428 20.72 12.29 35.43
N GLU A 429 21.14 11.21 34.77
CA GLU A 429 21.31 11.19 33.30
C GLU A 429 19.95 11.26 32.60
N ASN A 430 18.97 10.47 33.06
CA ASN A 430 17.61 10.53 32.54
C ASN A 430 16.94 11.88 32.84
N GLN A 431 17.20 12.47 34.01
CA GLN A 431 16.71 13.81 34.35
C GLN A 431 17.29 14.87 33.41
N ALA A 432 18.59 14.84 33.13
CA ALA A 432 19.22 15.77 32.19
C ALA A 432 18.64 15.67 30.76
N ILE A 433 18.27 14.46 30.32
CA ILE A 433 17.59 14.26 29.04
C ILE A 433 16.20 14.90 29.05
N VAL A 434 15.40 14.69 30.10
CA VAL A 434 14.07 15.31 30.22
C VAL A 434 14.17 16.84 30.28
N ASP A 435 15.16 17.37 31.01
CA ASP A 435 15.41 18.82 31.07
C ASP A 435 15.77 19.39 29.70
N ALA A 436 16.54 18.65 28.88
CA ALA A 436 16.91 19.05 27.53
C ALA A 436 15.72 19.04 26.54
N ILE A 437 14.68 18.24 26.81
CA ILE A 437 13.46 18.14 25.96
C ILE A 437 12.35 19.08 26.45
N SER A 438 12.57 19.83 27.54
CA SER A 438 11.57 20.78 28.04
C SER A 438 11.15 21.75 26.93
N PRO A 439 9.83 21.98 26.73
CA PRO A 439 9.35 22.85 25.67
C PRO A 439 10.05 24.21 25.73
N ALA A 440 10.59 24.67 24.60
CA ALA A 440 11.26 25.97 24.51
C ALA A 440 10.28 27.16 24.62
N ALA A 441 9.00 26.89 24.86
CA ALA A 441 7.96 27.90 24.96
C ALA A 441 7.48 28.02 26.41
N GLU A 442 7.44 29.24 26.93
CA GLU A 442 6.90 29.56 28.25
C GLU A 442 5.56 30.28 28.08
N PHE A 443 4.57 29.92 28.88
CA PHE A 443 3.34 30.69 28.95
C PHE A 443 3.63 32.03 29.63
N ASP A 444 3.22 33.12 29.00
CA ASP A 444 3.27 34.43 29.64
C ASP A 444 2.14 34.61 30.66
N ASP A 445 2.15 35.75 31.36
CA ASP A 445 1.13 36.08 32.38
C ASP A 445 -0.30 36.16 31.81
N ALA A 446 -0.46 36.21 30.48
CA ALA A 446 -1.76 36.19 29.80
C ALA A 446 -2.18 34.78 29.35
N GLY A 447 -1.39 33.75 29.65
CA GLY A 447 -1.63 32.38 29.21
C GLY A 447 -1.35 32.16 27.73
N VAL A 448 -0.59 33.06 27.09
CA VAL A 448 -0.17 32.92 25.69
C VAL A 448 1.19 32.22 25.65
N LEU A 449 1.30 31.16 24.85
CA LEU A 449 2.54 30.41 24.66
C LEU A 449 3.55 31.29 23.89
N LYS A 450 4.61 31.76 24.55
CA LYS A 450 5.70 32.52 23.91
C LYS A 450 6.90 31.62 23.66
N ASN A 451 7.32 31.51 22.40
CA ASN A 451 8.60 30.88 22.08
C ASN A 451 9.75 31.70 22.67
N LYS A 452 10.68 31.07 23.41
CA LYS A 452 11.89 31.73 23.94
C LYS A 452 12.71 32.43 22.86
N PHE A 453 12.58 32.01 21.60
CA PHE A 453 13.29 32.59 20.47
C PHE A 453 12.72 33.94 19.98
N ASP A 454 11.45 34.25 20.24
CA ASP A 454 10.92 35.58 19.89
C ASP A 454 11.39 36.68 20.85
N ALA A 455 11.79 36.30 22.08
CA ALA A 455 12.46 37.22 23.02
C ALA A 455 13.90 37.57 22.61
N LEU A 456 14.48 36.88 21.61
CA LEU A 456 15.80 37.15 21.05
C LEU A 456 15.78 37.93 19.73
N LYS A 457 14.59 38.29 19.22
CA LYS A 457 14.47 39.33 18.18
C LYS A 457 14.66 40.70 18.84
N ILE A 458 15.92 41.08 19.02
CA ILE A 458 16.35 42.40 19.48
C ILE A 458 16.02 43.44 18.40
N ASN A 459 15.54 44.61 18.87
CA ASN A 459 15.32 45.87 18.15
C ASN A 459 16.39 46.26 17.13
#